data_AF-A0A820J0T8-F1
#
_entry.id   AF-A0A820J0T8-F1
#
_cell.length_a   1.000
_cell.length_b   1.000
_cell.length_c   1.000
_cell.angle_alpha   90.00
_cell.angle_beta   90.00
_cell.angle_gamma   90.00
#
_symmetry.space_group_name_H-M   'P 1'
#
loop_
_entity.id
_entity.type
_entity.pdbx_description
1 polymer ?
#
loop_
_entity_poly.entity_id
_entity_poly.type
_entity_poly.pdbx_seq_one_letter_code
_entity_poly.pdbx_strand_id
1 'polypeptide(L)'
;FGSVPMSKCVYAALEEYRCGRDLICISSMLSVLNTTIIFKSIPQNFKSPDGDFMTLLNIMNEILLLRESVAPQQFNLKRVCQAKGLTNIEHLIRQALKRYTNLEQIFNQSNEYREKAQIKCGKWKFVAKALLAGYSDNVFISMKDLQDKIHQFMRYNDRRDLAVLDLQSTLTRPISQAPVSLIFARAVLSFVGEIKSEWLNFNIQRQIDLNNEEQTYLNTNNKYLTAVSKFSNKINMQLNNLIVSLKGPASVVLNAELHLRQEMITEFTFNLENKNPPNSAEYANLARNLKSVMKMTRIFKPMVWRWEAQKQVKITVNSDTATKTCRITIKGRDSDIKIVKEEFDSFFRWLQDCAVIRHPNAGKVIFSFIFL
;
A
#
# COMPACT_ATOMS: atom_id res chain seq x y z
N PHE A 1 -9.70 -18.22 -22.99
CA PHE A 1 -9.05 -17.36 -21.97
C PHE A 1 -10.01 -16.56 -21.10
N GLY A 2 -11.32 -16.51 -21.41
CA GLY A 2 -12.35 -15.96 -20.49
C GLY A 2 -12.50 -14.43 -20.50
N SER A 3 -11.54 -13.68 -21.05
CA SER A 3 -11.65 -12.24 -21.29
C SER A 3 -10.68 -11.77 -22.38
N VAL A 4 -10.99 -10.65 -23.06
CA VAL A 4 -10.10 -10.01 -24.04
C VAL A 4 -8.77 -9.58 -23.41
N PRO A 5 -8.74 -8.95 -22.21
CA PRO A 5 -7.50 -8.67 -21.49
C PRO A 5 -6.59 -9.90 -21.31
N MET A 6 -7.14 -11.04 -20.87
CA MET A 6 -6.32 -12.24 -20.67
C MET A 6 -5.75 -12.78 -21.99
N SER A 7 -6.50 -12.69 -23.10
CA SER A 7 -5.98 -13.07 -24.41
C SER A 7 -4.79 -12.19 -24.82
N LYS A 8 -4.82 -10.87 -24.54
CA LYS A 8 -3.67 -9.97 -24.75
C LYS A 8 -2.46 -10.38 -23.90
N CYS A 9 -2.68 -10.75 -22.64
CA CYS A 9 -1.61 -11.22 -21.77
C CYS A 9 -0.94 -12.50 -22.29
N VAL A 10 -1.74 -13.48 -22.72
CA VAL A 10 -1.23 -14.74 -23.27
C VAL A 10 -0.46 -14.48 -24.56
N TYR A 11 -0.96 -13.62 -25.44
CA TYR A 11 -0.26 -13.23 -26.65
C TYR A 11 1.10 -12.59 -26.35
N ALA A 12 1.14 -11.61 -25.44
CA ALA A 12 2.40 -10.97 -25.01
C ALA A 12 3.39 -11.98 -24.37
N ALA A 13 2.88 -12.97 -23.63
CA ALA A 13 3.71 -14.03 -23.06
C ALA A 13 4.35 -14.94 -24.11
N LEU A 14 3.63 -15.21 -25.20
CA LEU A 14 4.10 -16.04 -26.31
C LEU A 14 5.12 -15.29 -27.18
N GLU A 15 4.83 -14.03 -27.51
CA GLU A 15 5.63 -13.24 -28.47
C GLU A 15 6.81 -12.51 -27.84
N GLU A 16 6.61 -11.86 -26.68
CA GLU A 16 7.59 -10.90 -26.15
C GLU A 16 8.35 -11.46 -24.94
N TYR A 17 7.64 -12.05 -23.98
CA TYR A 17 8.20 -12.32 -22.65
C TYR A 17 8.64 -13.77 -22.43
N ARG A 18 8.41 -14.66 -23.40
CA ARG A 18 8.83 -16.08 -23.38
C ARG A 18 8.39 -16.79 -22.09
N CYS A 19 7.13 -16.61 -21.72
CA CYS A 19 6.52 -17.19 -20.53
C CYS A 19 5.15 -17.81 -20.84
N GLY A 20 4.99 -18.34 -22.07
CA GLY A 20 3.73 -18.88 -22.58
C GLY A 20 3.10 -19.92 -21.66
N ARG A 21 3.85 -20.93 -21.22
CA ARG A 21 3.34 -21.99 -20.35
C ARG A 21 2.89 -21.44 -18.99
N ASP A 22 3.67 -20.51 -18.43
CA ASP A 22 3.36 -19.87 -17.14
C ASP A 22 2.02 -19.11 -17.22
N LEU A 23 1.79 -18.34 -18.29
CA LEU A 23 0.54 -17.59 -18.46
C LEU A 23 -0.65 -18.49 -18.80
N ILE A 24 -0.46 -19.60 -19.52
CA ILE A 24 -1.53 -20.58 -19.77
C ILE A 24 -1.96 -21.23 -18.45
N CYS A 25 -1.02 -21.61 -17.58
CA CYS A 25 -1.30 -22.13 -16.23
C CYS A 25 -2.08 -21.11 -15.39
N ILE A 26 -1.59 -19.86 -15.33
CA ILE A 26 -2.24 -18.78 -14.59
C ILE A 26 -3.63 -18.50 -15.14
N SER A 27 -3.79 -18.39 -16.46
CA SER A 27 -5.10 -18.18 -17.10
C SER A 27 -6.06 -19.33 -16.79
N SER A 28 -5.58 -20.57 -16.72
CA SER A 28 -6.42 -21.73 -16.41
C SER A 28 -6.95 -21.67 -14.99
N MET A 29 -6.11 -21.33 -14.02
CA MET A 29 -6.54 -21.12 -12.62
C MET A 29 -7.51 -19.94 -12.50
N LEU A 30 -7.15 -18.79 -13.06
CA LEU A 30 -7.98 -17.58 -12.97
C LEU A 30 -9.33 -17.72 -13.67
N SER A 31 -9.46 -18.61 -14.66
CA SER A 31 -10.75 -18.88 -15.32
C SER A 31 -11.75 -19.62 -14.44
N VAL A 32 -11.28 -20.24 -13.35
CA VAL A 32 -12.10 -20.99 -12.39
C VAL A 32 -12.25 -20.21 -11.08
N LEU A 33 -11.26 -19.37 -10.75
CA LEU A 33 -11.22 -18.63 -9.50
C LEU A 33 -11.95 -17.29 -9.59
N ASN A 34 -12.91 -17.13 -8.67
CA ASN A 34 -13.66 -15.89 -8.47
C ASN A 34 -13.31 -15.17 -7.16
N THR A 35 -12.64 -15.85 -6.22
CA THR A 35 -12.33 -15.29 -4.88
C THR A 35 -10.92 -15.67 -4.42
N THR A 36 -10.32 -14.78 -3.66
CA THR A 36 -9.02 -14.89 -2.95
C THR A 36 -9.08 -15.73 -1.66
N ILE A 37 -10.28 -16.11 -1.18
CA ILE A 37 -10.47 -16.91 0.05
C ILE A 37 -9.65 -18.20 0.03
N ILE A 38 -9.41 -18.76 -1.16
CA ILE A 38 -8.63 -19.99 -1.35
C ILE A 38 -7.20 -19.91 -0.76
N PHE A 39 -6.60 -18.71 -0.67
CA PHE A 39 -5.24 -18.54 -0.17
C PHE A 39 -5.10 -18.86 1.32
N LYS A 40 -6.21 -18.89 2.08
CA LYS A 40 -6.24 -19.41 3.45
C LYS A 40 -5.95 -20.91 3.52
N SER A 41 -6.43 -21.65 2.53
CA SER A 41 -6.32 -23.11 2.48
C SER A 41 -5.06 -23.59 1.76
N ILE A 42 -4.27 -22.68 1.19
CA ILE A 42 -3.01 -23.02 0.51
C ILE A 42 -1.89 -23.11 1.55
N PRO A 43 -1.14 -24.22 1.60
CA PRO A 43 0.01 -24.39 2.50
C PRO A 43 1.11 -23.35 2.24
N GLN A 44 1.85 -22.98 3.29
CA GLN A 44 2.81 -21.89 3.25
C GLN A 44 3.95 -22.10 2.24
N ASN A 45 4.37 -23.34 2.01
CA ASN A 45 5.42 -23.68 1.05
C ASN A 45 5.04 -23.41 -0.42
N PHE A 46 3.74 -23.26 -0.73
CA PHE A 46 3.29 -22.85 -2.06
C PHE A 46 3.19 -21.32 -2.22
N LYS A 47 3.05 -20.59 -1.10
CA LYS A 47 2.84 -19.14 -1.13
C LYS A 47 4.12 -18.43 -1.57
N SER A 48 3.98 -17.63 -2.61
CA SER A 48 5.07 -16.82 -3.14
C SER A 48 5.08 -15.42 -2.50
N PRO A 49 6.27 -14.89 -2.14
CA PRO A 49 6.41 -13.49 -1.74
C PRO A 49 6.13 -12.53 -2.91
N ASP A 50 6.20 -12.99 -4.16
CA ASP A 50 5.90 -12.19 -5.35
C ASP A 50 4.38 -11.95 -5.55
N GLY A 51 3.55 -12.74 -4.86
CA GLY A 51 2.10 -12.55 -4.80
C GLY A 51 1.26 -13.76 -5.21
N ASP A 52 -0.03 -13.50 -5.37
CA ASP A 52 -1.09 -14.47 -5.58
C ASP A 52 -0.90 -15.22 -6.90
N PHE A 53 -0.50 -14.53 -7.98
CA PHE A 53 -0.29 -15.14 -9.30
C PHE A 53 0.80 -16.21 -9.28
N MET A 54 1.93 -15.92 -8.64
CA MET A 54 3.03 -16.88 -8.53
C MET A 54 2.68 -18.03 -7.58
N THR A 55 1.88 -17.78 -6.55
CA THR A 55 1.33 -18.85 -5.70
C THR A 55 0.47 -19.83 -6.49
N LEU A 56 -0.42 -19.33 -7.35
CA LEU A 56 -1.24 -20.17 -8.23
C LEU A 56 -0.40 -20.93 -9.26
N LEU A 57 0.62 -20.27 -9.81
CA LEU A 57 1.56 -20.89 -10.75
C LEU A 57 2.37 -22.02 -10.11
N ASN A 58 2.83 -21.84 -8.87
CA ASN A 58 3.54 -22.87 -8.11
C ASN A 58 2.68 -24.12 -7.93
N ILE A 59 1.40 -23.95 -7.56
CA ILE A 59 0.46 -25.07 -7.44
C ILE A 59 0.32 -25.79 -8.78
N MET A 60 0.04 -25.08 -9.87
CA MET A 60 -0.12 -25.68 -11.19
C MET A 60 1.15 -26.41 -11.65
N ASN A 61 2.32 -25.79 -11.47
CA ASN A 61 3.59 -26.38 -11.86
C ASN A 61 3.88 -27.68 -11.11
N GLU A 62 3.63 -27.72 -9.80
CA GLU A 62 3.84 -28.93 -9.00
C GLU A 62 2.91 -30.07 -9.43
N ILE A 63 1.63 -29.75 -9.67
CA ILE A 63 0.64 -30.74 -10.09
C ILE A 63 0.94 -31.27 -11.51
N LEU A 64 1.32 -30.38 -12.44
CA LEU A 64 1.68 -30.77 -13.80
C LEU A 64 2.98 -31.59 -13.84
N LEU A 65 4.00 -31.22 -13.05
CA LEU A 65 5.23 -31.99 -12.95
C LEU A 65 4.96 -33.43 -12.51
N LEU A 66 4.13 -33.62 -11.48
CA LEU A 66 3.75 -34.95 -11.01
C LEU A 66 2.92 -35.71 -12.03
N ARG A 67 2.03 -35.03 -12.76
CA ARG A 67 1.23 -35.63 -13.85
C ARG A 67 2.10 -36.11 -14.99
N GLU A 68 3.13 -35.35 -15.35
CA GLU A 68 4.06 -35.67 -16.45
C GLU A 68 5.08 -36.75 -16.08
N SER A 69 5.29 -36.98 -14.78
CA SER A 69 6.24 -37.96 -14.26
C SER A 69 5.68 -39.39 -14.14
N VAL A 70 4.38 -39.59 -14.41
CA VAL A 70 3.71 -40.89 -14.25
C VAL A 70 2.86 -41.23 -15.46
N ALA A 71 2.54 -42.52 -15.64
CA ALA A 71 1.62 -42.92 -16.69
C ALA A 71 0.22 -42.30 -16.44
N PRO A 72 -0.53 -41.90 -17.49
CA PRO A 72 -1.82 -41.22 -17.33
C PRO A 72 -2.83 -41.96 -16.44
N GLN A 73 -2.83 -43.30 -16.47
CA GLN A 73 -3.73 -44.15 -15.66
C GLN A 73 -3.35 -44.16 -14.17
N GLN A 74 -2.11 -43.80 -13.84
CA GLN A 74 -1.60 -43.79 -12.46
C GLN A 74 -1.77 -42.44 -11.77
N PHE A 75 -1.94 -41.36 -12.53
CA PHE A 75 -2.11 -40.02 -11.96
C PHE A 75 -3.46 -39.90 -11.24
N ASN A 76 -3.41 -39.74 -9.92
CA ASN A 76 -4.58 -39.53 -9.08
C ASN A 76 -4.51 -38.16 -8.38
N LEU A 77 -5.22 -37.18 -8.93
CA LEU A 77 -5.23 -35.81 -8.41
C LEU A 77 -5.65 -35.74 -6.93
N LYS A 78 -6.61 -36.55 -6.49
CA LYS A 78 -7.08 -36.55 -5.10
C LYS A 78 -5.95 -36.96 -4.15
N ARG A 79 -5.23 -38.05 -4.47
CA ARG A 79 -4.07 -38.49 -3.67
C ARG A 79 -2.96 -37.45 -3.64
N VAL A 80 -2.67 -36.82 -4.78
CA VAL A 80 -1.68 -35.74 -4.87
C VAL A 80 -2.09 -34.54 -4.01
N CYS A 81 -3.34 -34.10 -4.10
CA CYS A 81 -3.84 -32.98 -3.31
C CYS A 81 -3.83 -33.30 -1.81
N GLN A 82 -4.17 -34.52 -1.42
CA GLN A 82 -4.06 -34.96 -0.02
C GLN A 82 -2.61 -34.90 0.48
N ALA A 83 -1.66 -35.48 -0.28
CA ALA A 83 -0.24 -35.49 0.10
C ALA A 83 0.37 -34.08 0.18
N LYS A 84 -0.12 -33.15 -0.64
CA LYS A 84 0.38 -31.76 -0.70
C LYS A 84 -0.43 -30.78 0.17
N GLY A 85 -1.43 -31.25 0.92
CA GLY A 85 -2.27 -30.40 1.77
C GLY A 85 -3.21 -29.46 0.99
N LEU A 86 -3.56 -29.79 -0.26
CA LEU A 86 -4.41 -29.00 -1.16
C LEU A 86 -5.85 -29.54 -1.26
N THR A 87 -6.25 -30.45 -0.38
CA THR A 87 -7.57 -31.13 -0.42
C THR A 87 -8.75 -30.16 -0.54
N ASN A 88 -8.72 -29.05 0.20
CA ASN A 88 -9.81 -28.06 0.23
C ASN A 88 -10.03 -27.35 -1.12
N ILE A 89 -9.00 -27.30 -1.96
CA ILE A 89 -9.04 -26.64 -3.27
C ILE A 89 -8.93 -27.65 -4.43
N GLU A 90 -9.00 -28.96 -4.16
CA GLU A 90 -8.88 -30.02 -5.17
C GLU A 90 -9.88 -29.82 -6.32
N HIS A 91 -11.12 -29.47 -6.00
CA HIS A 91 -12.17 -29.24 -7.00
C HIS A 91 -11.81 -28.11 -7.98
N LEU A 92 -11.14 -27.06 -7.51
CA LEU A 92 -10.68 -25.94 -8.33
C LEU A 92 -9.50 -26.35 -9.21
N ILE A 93 -8.52 -27.05 -8.63
CA ILE A 93 -7.36 -27.57 -9.37
C ILE A 93 -7.82 -28.52 -10.48
N ARG A 94 -8.80 -29.39 -10.20
CA ARG A 94 -9.37 -30.31 -11.19
C ARG A 94 -9.97 -29.57 -12.38
N GLN A 95 -10.75 -28.52 -12.13
CA GLN A 95 -11.33 -27.71 -13.20
C GLN A 95 -10.26 -26.93 -13.97
N ALA A 96 -9.27 -26.37 -13.28
CA ALA A 96 -8.15 -25.66 -13.90
C ALA A 96 -7.30 -26.59 -14.79
N LEU A 97 -7.03 -27.82 -14.37
CA LEU A 97 -6.34 -28.83 -15.18
C LEU A 97 -7.11 -29.21 -16.46
N LYS A 98 -8.44 -29.32 -16.37
CA LYS A 98 -9.28 -29.54 -17.55
C LYS A 98 -9.16 -28.37 -18.54
N ARG A 99 -9.19 -27.13 -18.03
CA ARG A 99 -9.00 -25.92 -18.85
C ARG A 99 -7.60 -25.87 -19.47
N TYR A 100 -6.57 -26.15 -18.68
CA TYR A 100 -5.18 -26.23 -19.15
C TYR A 100 -5.05 -27.24 -20.29
N THR A 101 -5.57 -28.46 -20.13
CA THR A 101 -5.46 -29.52 -21.15
C THR A 101 -6.15 -29.12 -22.45
N ASN A 102 -7.31 -28.47 -22.37
CA ASN A 102 -7.98 -27.96 -23.56
C ASN A 102 -7.15 -26.87 -24.27
N LEU A 103 -6.56 -25.93 -23.52
CA LEU A 103 -5.73 -24.87 -24.08
C LEU A 103 -4.45 -25.43 -24.70
N GLU A 104 -3.80 -26.38 -24.02
CA GLU A 104 -2.62 -27.09 -24.50
C GLU A 104 -2.91 -27.82 -25.83
N GLN A 105 -4.04 -28.51 -25.95
CA GLN A 105 -4.47 -29.14 -27.20
C GLN A 105 -4.64 -28.12 -28.34
N ILE A 106 -5.29 -26.98 -28.06
CA ILE A 106 -5.47 -25.90 -29.04
C ILE A 106 -4.11 -25.34 -29.50
N PHE A 107 -3.19 -25.07 -28.58
CA PHE A 107 -1.87 -24.56 -28.93
C PHE A 107 -1.01 -25.60 -29.66
N ASN A 108 -1.15 -26.88 -29.33
CA ASN A 108 -0.46 -27.95 -30.05
C ASN A 108 -0.92 -28.09 -31.51
N GLN A 109 -2.15 -27.67 -31.84
CA GLN A 109 -2.64 -27.62 -33.23
C GLN A 109 -2.11 -26.41 -34.01
N SER A 110 -1.58 -25.38 -33.34
CA SER A 110 -1.02 -24.19 -33.99
C SER A 110 0.46 -24.40 -34.36
N ASN A 111 0.79 -24.28 -35.65
CA ASN A 111 2.19 -24.36 -36.10
C ASN A 111 3.04 -23.22 -35.54
N GLU A 112 2.46 -22.02 -35.37
CA GLU A 112 3.16 -20.84 -34.90
C GLU A 112 3.40 -20.83 -33.39
N TYR A 113 2.39 -21.27 -32.61
CA TYR A 113 2.40 -21.10 -31.16
C TYR A 113 2.72 -22.38 -30.38
N ARG A 114 2.81 -23.56 -31.02
CA ARG A 114 3.07 -24.84 -30.34
C ARG A 114 4.28 -24.79 -29.43
N GLU A 115 5.44 -24.38 -29.95
CA GLU A 115 6.67 -24.33 -29.15
C GLU A 115 6.63 -23.21 -28.12
N LYS A 116 6.16 -22.02 -28.51
CA LYS A 116 6.05 -20.84 -27.64
C LYS A 116 5.17 -21.11 -26.41
N ALA A 117 4.09 -21.87 -26.58
CA ALA A 117 3.16 -22.24 -25.51
C ALA A 117 3.76 -23.19 -24.47
N GLN A 118 4.85 -23.89 -24.81
CA GLN A 118 5.54 -24.80 -23.90
C GLN A 118 6.66 -24.13 -23.09
N ILE A 119 7.04 -22.89 -23.44
CA ILE A 119 8.13 -22.17 -22.79
C ILE A 119 7.72 -21.75 -21.37
N LYS A 120 8.50 -22.23 -20.38
CA LYS A 120 8.43 -21.85 -18.97
C LYS A 120 9.58 -20.91 -18.62
N CYS A 121 9.29 -19.79 -17.95
CA CYS A 121 10.31 -18.88 -17.45
C CYS A 121 10.50 -18.97 -15.93
N GLY A 122 9.41 -19.25 -15.19
CA GLY A 122 9.40 -19.29 -13.71
C GLY A 122 9.74 -17.94 -13.03
N LYS A 123 9.93 -16.87 -13.80
CA LYS A 123 10.35 -15.55 -13.31
C LYS A 123 9.18 -14.58 -13.31
N TRP A 124 8.80 -14.13 -12.12
CA TRP A 124 7.67 -13.21 -11.92
C TRP A 124 7.74 -11.96 -12.81
N LYS A 125 8.93 -11.34 -12.98
CA LYS A 125 9.12 -10.17 -13.86
C LYS A 125 8.51 -10.33 -15.26
N PHE A 126 8.71 -11.48 -15.90
CA PHE A 126 8.20 -11.71 -17.26
C PHE A 126 6.70 -11.97 -17.26
N VAL A 127 6.22 -12.73 -16.26
CA VAL A 127 4.79 -12.96 -16.05
C VAL A 127 4.05 -11.63 -15.80
N ALA A 128 4.58 -10.79 -14.91
CA ALA A 128 4.03 -9.48 -14.58
C ALA A 128 3.94 -8.57 -15.81
N LYS A 129 5.02 -8.49 -16.62
CA LYS A 129 5.03 -7.71 -17.86
C LYS A 129 3.98 -8.20 -18.87
N ALA A 130 3.84 -9.51 -19.03
CA ALA A 130 2.80 -10.08 -19.87
C ALA A 130 1.38 -9.76 -19.33
N LEU A 131 1.16 -9.85 -18.01
CA LEU A 131 -0.11 -9.47 -17.38
C LEU A 131 -0.44 -7.98 -17.58
N LEU A 132 0.57 -7.11 -17.49
CA LEU A 132 0.42 -5.67 -17.72
C LEU A 132 0.01 -5.33 -19.16
N ALA A 133 0.33 -6.16 -20.15
CA ALA A 133 -0.07 -5.94 -21.54
C ALA A 133 -1.60 -6.00 -21.73
N GLY A 134 -2.31 -6.81 -20.93
CA GLY A 134 -3.77 -6.90 -20.97
C GLY A 134 -4.49 -6.05 -19.93
N TYR A 135 -3.84 -5.78 -18.79
CA TYR A 135 -4.46 -5.19 -17.61
C TYR A 135 -3.69 -3.96 -17.10
N SER A 136 -3.10 -3.15 -18.00
CA SER A 136 -2.33 -1.96 -17.64
C SER A 136 -3.09 -0.99 -16.71
N ASP A 137 -4.42 -0.96 -16.81
CA ASP A 137 -5.28 -0.10 -15.99
C ASP A 137 -5.39 -0.54 -14.53
N ASN A 138 -5.05 -1.78 -14.20
CA ASN A 138 -5.16 -2.34 -12.84
C ASN A 138 -3.83 -2.29 -12.07
N VAL A 139 -3.11 -1.18 -12.22
CA VAL A 139 -1.92 -0.89 -11.42
C VAL A 139 -2.31 0.05 -10.27
N PHE A 140 -1.93 -0.33 -9.06
CA PHE A 140 -2.19 0.45 -7.86
C PHE A 140 -0.88 0.83 -7.17
N ILE A 141 -0.86 2.05 -6.67
CA ILE A 141 0.25 2.66 -5.95
C ILE A 141 -0.13 2.68 -4.47
N SER A 142 0.80 2.26 -3.62
CA SER A 142 0.67 2.41 -2.18
C SER A 142 0.52 3.88 -1.83
N MET A 143 -0.55 4.21 -1.11
CA MET A 143 -0.75 5.56 -0.59
C MET A 143 0.31 5.93 0.45
N LYS A 144 1.05 4.93 1.00
CA LYS A 144 2.23 5.21 1.79
C LYS A 144 3.26 6.03 1.01
N ASP A 145 3.55 5.63 -0.22
CA ASP A 145 4.53 6.34 -1.05
C ASP A 145 4.04 7.75 -1.44
N LEU A 146 2.74 7.97 -1.39
CA LEU A 146 2.10 9.25 -1.69
C LEU A 146 1.92 10.15 -0.45
N GLN A 147 2.52 9.77 0.68
CA GLN A 147 2.39 10.47 1.97
C GLN A 147 0.93 10.54 2.47
N ASP A 148 0.21 9.43 2.34
CA ASP A 148 -1.18 9.28 2.79
C ASP A 148 -1.38 7.91 3.49
N LYS A 149 -2.64 7.46 3.65
CA LYS A 149 -3.03 6.28 4.46
C LYS A 149 -2.22 5.04 4.11
N ILE A 150 -1.48 4.51 5.08
CA ILE A 150 -0.44 3.48 4.86
C ILE A 150 -0.99 2.21 4.19
N HIS A 151 -2.17 1.74 4.56
CA HIS A 151 -2.71 0.46 4.06
C HIS A 151 -3.68 0.60 2.89
N GLN A 152 -3.77 1.79 2.30
CA GLN A 152 -4.59 2.03 1.13
C GLN A 152 -3.74 2.07 -0.14
N PHE A 153 -4.37 1.67 -1.23
CA PHE A 153 -3.81 1.65 -2.57
C PHE A 153 -4.70 2.50 -3.46
N MET A 154 -4.08 3.26 -4.36
CA MET A 154 -4.79 4.13 -5.28
C MET A 154 -4.42 3.75 -6.71
N ARG A 155 -5.40 3.68 -7.59
CA ARG A 155 -5.14 3.38 -9.00
C ARG A 155 -4.25 4.47 -9.61
N TYR A 156 -3.31 4.08 -10.46
CA TYR A 156 -2.32 5.04 -10.98
C TYR A 156 -2.94 6.17 -11.83
N ASN A 157 -4.07 5.91 -12.51
CA ASN A 157 -4.77 6.82 -13.41
C ASN A 157 -6.06 7.42 -12.83
N ASP A 158 -6.54 6.93 -11.68
CA ASP A 158 -7.72 7.48 -10.99
C ASP A 158 -7.45 7.61 -9.49
N ARG A 159 -7.50 8.84 -8.98
CA ARG A 159 -7.27 9.13 -7.56
C ARG A 159 -8.42 8.74 -6.65
N ARG A 160 -9.61 8.60 -7.22
CA ARG A 160 -10.84 8.30 -6.48
C ARG A 160 -11.01 6.79 -6.30
N ASP A 161 -10.37 6.00 -7.14
CA ASP A 161 -10.33 4.54 -7.00
C ASP A 161 -9.30 4.14 -5.93
N LEU A 162 -9.80 4.13 -4.70
CA LEU A 162 -9.08 3.70 -3.51
C LEU A 162 -9.50 2.28 -3.14
N ALA A 163 -8.53 1.45 -2.81
CA ALA A 163 -8.76 0.08 -2.42
C ALA A 163 -7.81 -0.35 -1.31
N VAL A 164 -8.18 -1.42 -0.60
CA VAL A 164 -7.37 -2.07 0.43
C VAL A 164 -7.09 -3.49 -0.02
N LEU A 165 -5.85 -3.96 0.17
CA LEU A 165 -5.51 -5.34 -0.14
C LEU A 165 -6.38 -6.30 0.67
N ASP A 166 -6.84 -7.36 0.02
CA ASP A 166 -7.54 -8.42 0.73
C ASP A 166 -6.61 -9.05 1.78
N LEU A 167 -7.08 -9.15 3.01
CA LEU A 167 -6.37 -9.78 4.12
C LEU A 167 -5.92 -11.21 3.82
N GLN A 168 -6.51 -11.88 2.82
CA GLN A 168 -6.11 -13.22 2.39
C GLN A 168 -5.02 -13.27 1.33
N SER A 169 -4.67 -12.13 0.72
CA SER A 169 -3.57 -12.08 -0.24
C SER A 169 -2.24 -12.46 0.39
N THR A 170 -1.36 -13.08 -0.39
CA THR A 170 0.02 -13.37 0.05
C THR A 170 0.88 -12.11 0.15
N LEU A 171 0.43 -10.96 -0.38
CA LEU A 171 1.11 -9.67 -0.28
C LEU A 171 0.65 -8.82 0.91
N THR A 172 -0.33 -9.28 1.68
CA THR A 172 -0.75 -8.56 2.89
C THR A 172 0.34 -8.63 3.95
N ARG A 173 0.76 -7.45 4.40
CA ARG A 173 1.80 -7.29 5.42
C ARG A 173 1.19 -6.86 6.77
N PRO A 174 1.81 -7.20 7.91
CA PRO A 174 1.39 -6.68 9.21
C PRO A 174 1.39 -5.14 9.24
N ILE A 175 0.54 -4.55 10.10
CA ILE A 175 0.43 -3.08 10.25
C ILE A 175 1.78 -2.42 10.59
N SER A 176 2.65 -3.14 11.30
CA SER A 176 3.99 -2.67 11.66
C SER A 176 4.98 -2.62 10.50
N GLN A 177 4.65 -3.23 9.35
CA GLN A 177 5.53 -3.31 8.18
C GLN A 177 5.01 -2.43 7.04
N ALA A 178 5.94 -1.88 6.26
CA ALA A 178 5.61 -1.10 5.08
C ALA A 178 4.87 -1.98 4.06
N PRO A 179 3.74 -1.53 3.47
CA PRO A 179 3.10 -2.21 2.36
C PRO A 179 4.04 -2.32 1.15
N VAL A 180 3.70 -3.19 0.21
CA VAL A 180 4.30 -3.20 -1.13
C VAL A 180 4.00 -1.89 -1.83
N SER A 181 5.00 -1.28 -2.49
CA SER A 181 4.88 0.03 -3.14
C SER A 181 3.96 0.04 -4.34
N LEU A 182 4.08 -0.96 -5.23
CA LEU A 182 3.28 -1.05 -6.44
C LEU A 182 2.75 -2.47 -6.59
N ILE A 183 1.47 -2.57 -6.90
CA ILE A 183 0.80 -3.84 -7.12
C ILE A 183 0.05 -3.84 -8.43
N PHE A 184 0.06 -5.00 -9.05
CA PHE A 184 -0.82 -5.36 -10.14
C PHE A 184 -2.01 -6.15 -9.60
N ALA A 185 -3.22 -5.91 -10.13
CA ALA A 185 -4.41 -6.68 -9.78
C ALA A 185 -5.19 -7.14 -11.02
N ARG A 186 -5.91 -8.26 -10.95
CA ARG A 186 -6.77 -8.72 -12.06
C ARG A 186 -8.08 -7.93 -12.16
N ALA A 187 -8.67 -7.58 -11.03
CA ALA A 187 -9.84 -6.69 -10.89
C ALA A 187 -9.60 -5.78 -9.67
N VAL A 188 -10.63 -5.10 -9.11
CA VAL A 188 -10.48 -4.30 -7.88
C VAL A 188 -9.92 -5.18 -6.75
N LEU A 189 -8.58 -5.16 -6.64
CA LEU A 189 -7.68 -5.92 -5.76
C LEU A 189 -7.99 -7.42 -5.53
N SER A 190 -8.52 -8.12 -6.53
CA SER A 190 -8.53 -9.59 -6.53
C SER A 190 -7.34 -10.13 -7.31
N PHE A 191 -6.60 -11.06 -6.67
CA PHE A 191 -5.33 -11.63 -7.15
C PHE A 191 -4.30 -10.55 -7.45
N VAL A 192 -3.36 -10.37 -6.53
CA VAL A 192 -2.35 -9.33 -6.64
C VAL A 192 -0.94 -9.86 -6.82
N GLY A 193 -0.09 -9.07 -7.46
CA GLY A 193 1.33 -9.34 -7.62
C GLY A 193 2.14 -8.06 -7.43
N GLU A 194 3.29 -8.14 -6.76
CA GLU A 194 4.17 -6.99 -6.57
C GLU A 194 4.77 -6.60 -7.91
N ILE A 195 4.77 -5.32 -8.29
CA ILE A 195 5.45 -4.89 -9.52
C ILE A 195 6.48 -3.82 -9.23
N LYS A 196 7.45 -3.68 -10.12
CA LYS A 196 8.43 -2.60 -10.06
C LYS A 196 8.08 -1.50 -11.04
N SER A 197 8.39 -0.27 -10.68
CA SER A 197 8.10 0.90 -11.51
C SER A 197 8.74 0.77 -12.89
N GLU A 198 9.97 0.24 -12.99
CA GLU A 198 10.67 -0.03 -14.26
C GLU A 198 9.99 -1.04 -15.20
N TRP A 199 8.94 -1.75 -14.76
CA TRP A 199 8.21 -2.71 -15.59
C TRP A 199 7.03 -2.07 -16.31
N LEU A 200 6.64 -0.86 -15.91
CA LEU A 200 5.52 -0.12 -16.49
C LEU A 200 5.99 0.57 -17.78
N ASN A 201 5.56 0.04 -18.93
CA ASN A 201 5.92 0.55 -20.24
C ASN A 201 4.78 1.36 -20.90
N PHE A 202 4.25 2.33 -20.17
CA PHE A 202 3.21 3.24 -20.65
C PHE A 202 3.41 4.63 -20.05
N ASN A 203 2.84 5.65 -20.71
CA ASN A 203 2.89 7.02 -20.24
C ASN A 203 1.70 7.33 -19.33
N ILE A 204 1.96 8.12 -18.29
CA ILE A 204 0.93 8.58 -17.35
C ILE A 204 1.06 10.08 -17.13
N GLN A 205 -0.02 10.66 -16.62
CA GLN A 205 -0.03 12.03 -16.12
C GLN A 205 -0.55 12.04 -14.69
N ARG A 206 0.17 12.73 -13.81
CA ARG A 206 -0.20 12.88 -12.41
C ARG A 206 0.00 14.32 -11.99
N GLN A 207 -0.83 14.78 -11.07
CA GLN A 207 -0.80 16.13 -10.53
C GLN A 207 -0.37 16.11 -9.05
N ILE A 208 0.01 17.24 -8.48
CA ILE A 208 0.21 17.36 -7.04
C ILE A 208 -0.36 18.71 -6.66
N ASP A 209 -1.37 18.69 -5.81
CA ASP A 209 -2.00 19.90 -5.29
C ASP A 209 -1.15 20.43 -4.15
N LEU A 210 -0.81 21.72 -4.23
CA LEU A 210 0.00 22.46 -3.28
C LEU A 210 -0.85 23.52 -2.56
N ASN A 211 -0.39 23.95 -1.39
CA ASN A 211 -0.78 25.25 -0.84
C ASN A 211 0.34 26.30 -1.05
N ASN A 212 0.07 27.54 -0.67
CA ASN A 212 1.00 28.66 -0.89
C ASN A 212 2.35 28.44 -0.17
N GLU A 213 2.31 27.91 1.06
CA GLU A 213 3.48 27.65 1.88
C GLU A 213 4.32 26.49 1.33
N GLU A 214 3.69 25.44 0.81
CA GLU A 214 4.36 24.33 0.13
C GLU A 214 5.04 24.79 -1.16
N GLN A 215 4.35 25.61 -1.96
CA GLN A 215 4.94 26.20 -3.16
C GLN A 215 6.13 27.09 -2.80
N THR A 216 5.98 27.94 -1.78
CA THR A 216 7.06 28.79 -1.28
C THR A 216 8.23 27.93 -0.81
N TYR A 217 7.99 26.89 -0.01
CA TYR A 217 9.03 26.00 0.49
C TYR A 217 9.78 25.25 -0.61
N LEU A 218 9.08 24.82 -1.66
CA LEU A 218 9.68 24.21 -2.84
C LEU A 218 10.57 25.19 -3.62
N ASN A 219 10.25 26.49 -3.60
CA ASN A 219 11.00 27.55 -4.28
C ASN A 219 12.21 28.05 -3.45
N THR A 220 12.05 28.27 -2.15
CA THR A 220 13.03 28.91 -1.26
C THR A 220 14.40 28.20 -1.23
N ASN A 221 14.45 26.91 -1.60
CA ASN A 221 15.69 26.14 -1.67
C ASN A 221 15.96 25.53 -3.05
N ASN A 222 15.34 26.06 -4.12
CA ASN A 222 15.41 25.49 -5.47
C ASN A 222 15.07 23.98 -5.52
N LYS A 223 14.27 23.46 -4.58
CA LYS A 223 13.91 22.03 -4.52
C LYS A 223 13.13 21.63 -5.76
N TYR A 224 12.19 22.48 -6.19
CA TYR A 224 11.45 22.27 -7.43
C TYR A 224 12.40 22.24 -8.65
N LEU A 225 13.28 23.24 -8.80
CA LEU A 225 14.23 23.29 -9.91
C LEU A 225 15.22 22.11 -9.91
N THR A 226 15.61 21.64 -8.72
CA THR A 226 16.46 20.45 -8.56
C THR A 226 15.73 19.17 -8.98
N ALA A 227 14.44 19.05 -8.64
CA ALA A 227 13.61 17.95 -9.13
C ALA A 227 13.44 18.03 -10.66
N VAL A 228 13.17 19.23 -11.20
CA VAL A 228 13.07 19.46 -12.65
C VAL A 228 14.36 19.05 -13.34
N SER A 229 15.53 19.54 -12.90
CA SER A 229 16.81 19.20 -13.53
C SER A 229 17.08 17.69 -13.49
N LYS A 230 16.83 17.03 -12.36
CA LYS A 230 16.99 15.58 -12.17
C LYS A 230 16.13 14.73 -13.11
N PHE A 231 14.93 15.18 -13.47
CA PHE A 231 13.96 14.41 -14.25
C PHE A 231 13.66 14.99 -15.66
N SER A 232 14.19 16.17 -15.99
CA SER A 232 13.90 16.97 -17.20
C SER A 232 14.02 16.19 -18.51
N ASN A 233 15.06 15.38 -18.65
CA ASN A 233 15.30 14.60 -19.88
C ASN A 233 14.34 13.41 -20.06
N LYS A 234 13.45 13.15 -19.10
CA LYS A 234 12.63 11.93 -19.05
C LYS A 234 11.14 12.20 -18.90
N ILE A 235 10.75 13.31 -18.29
CA ILE A 235 9.35 13.69 -18.11
C ILE A 235 9.17 15.20 -18.30
N ASN A 236 7.97 15.60 -18.70
CA ASN A 236 7.54 16.99 -18.64
C ASN A 236 7.00 17.29 -17.23
N MET A 237 7.62 18.26 -16.55
CA MET A 237 7.21 18.74 -15.24
C MET A 237 6.87 20.22 -15.35
N GLN A 238 5.65 20.59 -14.96
CA GLN A 238 5.15 21.96 -15.04
C GLN A 238 4.51 22.35 -13.72
N LEU A 239 4.79 23.56 -13.24
CA LEU A 239 4.15 24.17 -12.08
C LEU A 239 3.28 25.32 -12.60
N ASN A 240 1.96 25.14 -12.51
CA ASN A 240 1.00 26.17 -12.86
C ASN A 240 0.14 26.46 -11.63
N ASN A 241 0.22 27.69 -11.12
CA ASN A 241 -0.39 28.11 -9.85
C ASN A 241 0.05 27.17 -8.71
N LEU A 242 -0.89 26.46 -8.10
CA LEU A 242 -0.72 25.54 -6.99
C LEU A 242 -0.77 24.06 -7.41
N ILE A 243 -0.55 23.76 -8.69
CA ILE A 243 -0.59 22.39 -9.21
C ILE A 243 0.71 22.07 -9.93
N VAL A 244 1.41 21.02 -9.47
CA VAL A 244 2.53 20.42 -10.20
C VAL A 244 2.01 19.29 -11.08
N SER A 245 2.14 19.41 -12.40
CA SER A 245 1.80 18.35 -13.35
C SER A 245 3.06 17.61 -13.80
N LEU A 246 3.01 16.28 -13.74
CA LEU A 246 4.07 15.35 -14.14
C LEU A 246 3.54 14.46 -15.26
N LYS A 247 4.19 14.48 -16.44
CA LYS A 247 3.77 13.69 -17.61
C LYS A 247 4.95 13.00 -18.27
N GLY A 248 4.82 11.69 -18.53
CA GLY A 248 5.84 10.90 -19.20
C GLY A 248 5.76 9.41 -18.81
N PRO A 249 6.86 8.65 -18.94
CA PRO A 249 6.88 7.22 -18.61
C PRO A 249 6.49 6.97 -17.15
N ALA A 250 5.59 6.01 -16.91
CA ALA A 250 5.05 5.69 -15.60
C ALA A 250 6.12 5.50 -14.52
N SER A 251 7.18 4.76 -14.87
CA SER A 251 8.31 4.50 -13.99
C SER A 251 8.96 5.77 -13.45
N VAL A 252 9.13 6.78 -14.31
CA VAL A 252 9.80 8.04 -13.98
C VAL A 252 8.85 9.00 -13.29
N VAL A 253 7.60 9.08 -13.75
CA VAL A 253 6.58 9.96 -13.15
C VAL A 253 6.34 9.60 -11.68
N LEU A 254 6.19 8.31 -11.36
CA LEU A 254 5.97 7.85 -9.97
C LEU A 254 7.16 8.17 -9.06
N ASN A 255 8.39 7.97 -9.55
CA ASN A 255 9.60 8.31 -8.81
C ASN A 255 9.75 9.82 -8.60
N ALA A 256 9.38 10.64 -9.59
CA ALA A 256 9.41 12.09 -9.49
C ALA A 256 8.37 12.61 -8.49
N GLU A 257 7.14 12.05 -8.50
CA GLU A 257 6.12 12.38 -7.52
C GLU A 257 6.56 12.04 -6.10
N LEU A 258 7.09 10.83 -5.88
CA LEU A 258 7.60 10.41 -4.57
C LEU A 258 8.67 11.38 -4.07
N HIS A 259 9.63 11.72 -4.93
CA HIS A 259 10.70 12.65 -4.60
C HIS A 259 10.15 14.03 -4.20
N LEU A 260 9.26 14.61 -5.01
CA LEU A 260 8.65 15.91 -4.69
C LEU A 260 7.85 15.87 -3.39
N ARG A 261 7.08 14.81 -3.14
CA ARG A 261 6.31 14.66 -1.89
C ARG A 261 7.19 14.59 -0.66
N GLN A 262 8.34 13.93 -0.75
CA GLN A 262 9.33 13.91 0.33
C GLN A 262 9.96 15.28 0.55
N GLU A 263 10.28 16.01 -0.53
CA GLU A 263 10.87 17.35 -0.46
C GLU A 263 9.93 18.39 0.17
N MET A 264 8.62 18.15 0.17
CA MET A 264 7.61 19.01 0.80
C MET A 264 7.41 18.74 2.31
N ILE A 265 8.05 17.72 2.87
CA ILE A 265 7.94 17.45 4.32
C ILE A 265 8.72 18.52 5.08
N THR A 266 8.03 19.25 5.93
CA THR A 266 8.57 20.29 6.80
C THR A 266 8.38 19.91 8.27
N GLU A 267 9.00 20.69 9.15
CA GLU A 267 8.84 20.56 10.59
C GLU A 267 8.30 21.87 11.16
N PHE A 268 7.25 21.78 11.97
CA PHE A 268 6.67 22.89 12.69
C PHE A 268 6.67 22.59 14.19
N THR A 269 7.16 23.53 14.97
CA THR A 269 7.20 23.43 16.43
C THR A 269 6.37 24.55 17.05
N PHE A 270 5.59 24.21 18.07
CA PHE A 270 4.92 25.19 18.92
C PHE A 270 4.80 24.67 20.35
N ASN A 271 4.54 25.58 21.28
CA ASN A 271 4.31 25.25 22.68
C ASN A 271 2.83 25.40 23.02
N LEU A 272 2.33 24.51 23.88
CA LEU A 272 1.06 24.69 24.58
C LEU A 272 1.28 25.69 25.72
N GLU A 273 0.83 26.93 25.50
CA GLU A 273 1.02 28.06 26.40
C GLU A 273 -0.31 28.74 26.70
N ASN A 274 -0.48 29.21 27.93
CA ASN A 274 -1.67 29.95 28.31
C ASN A 274 -1.58 31.40 27.82
N LYS A 275 -2.34 31.69 26.75
CA LYS A 275 -2.42 33.03 26.14
C LYS A 275 -3.57 33.89 26.67
N ASN A 276 -4.34 33.38 27.64
CA ASN A 276 -5.45 34.15 28.22
C ASN A 276 -4.93 35.30 29.09
N PRO A 277 -5.71 36.39 29.23
CA PRO A 277 -5.35 37.49 30.12
C PRO A 277 -5.11 37.00 31.55
N PRO A 278 -4.02 37.42 32.21
CA PRO A 278 -3.79 37.14 33.62
C PRO A 278 -5.00 37.58 34.46
N ASN A 279 -5.33 36.83 35.52
CA ASN A 279 -6.47 37.06 36.43
C ASN A 279 -7.88 36.76 35.89
N SER A 280 -8.00 36.16 34.70
CA SER A 280 -9.28 35.60 34.21
C SER A 280 -9.54 34.19 34.78
N ALA A 281 -10.81 33.78 34.86
CA ALA A 281 -11.18 32.44 35.31
C ALA A 281 -10.65 31.37 34.35
N GLU A 282 -10.68 31.68 33.05
CA GLU A 282 -10.15 30.89 31.96
C GLU A 282 -8.62 30.72 32.08
N TYR A 283 -7.89 31.77 32.48
CA TYR A 283 -6.45 31.66 32.75
C TYR A 283 -6.18 30.69 33.90
N ALA A 284 -6.89 30.82 35.02
CA ALA A 284 -6.69 29.95 36.19
C ALA A 284 -7.06 28.48 35.92
N ASN A 285 -8.10 28.24 35.12
CA ASN A 285 -8.51 26.89 34.71
C ASN A 285 -7.49 26.26 33.77
N LEU A 286 -7.12 26.98 32.71
CA LEU A 286 -6.18 26.49 31.72
C LEU A 286 -4.78 26.24 32.30
N ALA A 287 -4.30 27.12 33.19
CA ALA A 287 -3.02 26.92 33.88
C ALA A 287 -3.01 25.63 34.72
N ARG A 288 -4.11 25.32 35.43
CA ARG A 288 -4.25 24.06 36.19
C ARG A 288 -4.32 22.85 35.27
N ASN A 289 -5.10 22.93 34.20
CA ASN A 289 -5.25 21.85 33.23
C ASN A 289 -3.95 21.55 32.47
N LEU A 290 -3.20 22.57 32.06
CA LEU A 290 -1.88 22.44 31.45
C LEU A 290 -0.89 21.69 32.35
N LYS A 291 -0.88 22.00 33.65
CA LYS A 291 -0.05 21.28 34.63
C LYS A 291 -0.39 19.78 34.70
N SER A 292 -1.67 19.42 34.56
CA SER A 292 -2.10 18.02 34.48
C SER A 292 -1.68 17.36 33.16
N VAL A 293 -1.85 18.06 32.03
CA VAL A 293 -1.49 17.56 30.69
C VAL A 293 0.02 17.32 30.57
N MET A 294 0.85 18.23 31.09
CA MET A 294 2.31 18.07 31.11
C MET A 294 2.77 16.80 31.83
N LYS A 295 2.05 16.37 32.87
CA LYS A 295 2.34 15.14 33.62
C LYS A 295 1.80 13.88 32.92
N MET A 296 1.00 14.05 31.86
CA MET A 296 0.27 12.97 31.20
C MET A 296 0.24 13.14 29.68
N THR A 297 1.39 13.41 29.06
CA THR A 297 1.52 13.54 27.60
C THR A 297 0.97 12.34 26.82
N ARG A 298 0.85 11.17 27.46
CA ARG A 298 0.21 9.97 26.90
C ARG A 298 -1.25 10.17 26.44
N ILE A 299 -1.96 11.21 26.90
CA ILE A 299 -3.32 11.51 26.43
C ILE A 299 -3.36 11.76 24.91
N PHE A 300 -2.26 12.21 24.32
CA PHE A 300 -2.16 12.47 22.89
C PHE A 300 -1.86 11.20 22.06
N LYS A 301 -1.50 10.07 22.69
CA LYS A 301 -1.13 8.84 21.97
C LYS A 301 -2.15 8.40 20.91
N PRO A 302 -3.47 8.41 21.16
CA PRO A 302 -4.44 8.03 20.14
C PRO A 302 -4.42 8.94 18.91
N MET A 303 -4.27 10.25 19.13
CA MET A 303 -4.18 11.23 18.05
C MET A 303 -2.87 11.08 17.27
N VAL A 304 -1.73 10.95 17.97
CA VAL A 304 -0.42 10.70 17.35
C VAL A 304 -0.48 9.45 16.47
N TRP A 305 -0.97 8.33 17.02
CA TRP A 305 -1.10 7.08 16.29
C TRP A 305 -1.98 7.21 15.04
N ARG A 306 -3.12 7.92 15.15
CA ARG A 306 -4.02 8.15 14.01
C ARG A 306 -3.32 8.92 12.89
N TRP A 307 -2.63 10.01 13.21
CA TRP A 307 -1.96 10.84 12.22
C TRP A 307 -0.77 10.15 11.57
N GLU A 308 0.01 9.40 12.35
CA GLU A 308 1.10 8.57 11.82
C GLU A 308 0.57 7.49 10.87
N ALA A 309 -0.55 6.82 11.21
CA ALA A 309 -1.12 5.77 10.38
C ALA A 309 -1.85 6.28 9.13
N GLN A 310 -2.51 7.44 9.22
CA GLN A 310 -3.39 7.94 8.15
C GLN A 310 -2.71 8.92 7.20
N LYS A 311 -1.75 9.72 7.67
CA LYS A 311 -1.11 10.77 6.87
C LYS A 311 0.41 10.79 7.00
N GLN A 312 0.98 9.81 7.70
CA GLN A 312 2.42 9.73 7.96
C GLN A 312 3.00 11.00 8.60
N VAL A 313 2.16 11.74 9.32
CA VAL A 313 2.57 12.93 10.06
C VAL A 313 3.12 12.49 11.40
N LYS A 314 4.40 12.77 11.64
CA LYS A 314 5.06 12.43 12.90
C LYS A 314 4.83 13.56 13.92
N ILE A 315 4.22 13.22 15.04
CA ILE A 315 3.94 14.18 16.12
C ILE A 315 4.73 13.77 17.36
N THR A 316 5.61 14.66 17.82
CA THR A 316 6.38 14.47 19.04
C THR A 316 5.88 15.44 20.11
N VAL A 317 5.55 14.91 21.28
CA VAL A 317 5.02 15.67 22.41
C VAL A 317 6.00 15.55 23.58
N ASN A 318 6.69 16.65 23.87
CA ASN A 318 7.67 16.71 24.95
C ASN A 318 7.19 17.65 26.05
N SER A 319 7.32 17.22 27.30
CA SER A 319 7.16 18.11 28.46
C SER A 319 8.49 18.79 28.73
N ASP A 320 8.54 20.11 28.62
CA ASP A 320 9.70 20.90 29.04
C ASP A 320 9.51 21.29 30.51
N THR A 321 10.31 20.67 31.37
CA THR A 321 10.29 20.92 32.81
C THR A 321 10.86 22.28 33.19
N ALA A 322 11.76 22.86 32.38
CA ALA A 322 12.39 24.15 32.63
C ALA A 322 11.42 25.29 32.34
N THR A 323 10.74 25.25 31.18
CA THR A 323 9.78 26.29 30.78
C THR A 323 8.36 26.04 31.29
N LYS A 324 8.09 24.88 31.90
CA LYS A 324 6.74 24.43 32.29
C LYS A 324 5.76 24.47 31.12
N THR A 325 6.23 24.10 29.93
CA THR A 325 5.41 24.03 28.72
C THR A 325 5.39 22.61 28.15
N CYS A 326 4.41 22.35 27.30
CA CYS A 326 4.42 21.15 26.47
C CYS A 326 4.78 21.56 25.04
N ARG A 327 5.97 21.17 24.59
CA ARG A 327 6.47 21.41 23.25
C ARG A 327 5.96 20.33 22.30
N ILE A 328 5.28 20.77 21.25
CA ILE A 328 4.75 19.92 20.20
C ILE A 328 5.59 20.15 18.94
N THR A 329 6.09 19.07 18.36
CA THR A 329 6.79 19.10 17.06
C THR A 329 6.03 18.23 16.08
N ILE A 330 5.58 18.81 14.97
CA ILE A 330 4.84 18.14 13.91
C ILE A 330 5.75 18.10 12.68
N LYS A 331 5.94 16.92 12.09
CA LYS A 331 6.68 16.74 10.85
C LYS A 331 5.78 16.11 9.79
N GLY A 332 5.56 16.84 8.70
CA GLY A 332 4.62 16.47 7.64
C GLY A 332 4.55 17.54 6.55
N ARG A 333 3.59 17.41 5.63
CA ARG A 333 3.24 18.48 4.68
C ARG A 333 2.60 19.64 5.41
N ASP A 334 2.77 20.88 4.93
CA ASP A 334 2.16 22.06 5.57
C ASP A 334 0.63 21.96 5.66
N SER A 335 -0.01 21.41 4.62
CA SER A 335 -1.45 21.17 4.62
C SER A 335 -1.91 20.31 5.80
N ASP A 336 -1.16 19.27 6.13
CA ASP A 336 -1.48 18.38 7.24
C ASP A 336 -1.05 18.98 8.59
N ILE A 337 0.08 19.70 8.64
CA ILE A 337 0.55 20.41 9.84
C ILE A 337 -0.51 21.38 10.34
N LYS A 338 -1.13 22.15 9.44
CA LYS A 338 -2.18 23.11 9.78
C LYS A 338 -3.37 22.43 10.44
N ILE A 339 -3.84 21.30 9.89
CA ILE A 339 -4.96 20.54 10.44
C ILE A 339 -4.59 19.97 11.82
N VAL A 340 -3.41 19.39 11.98
CA VAL A 340 -2.95 18.88 13.28
C VAL A 340 -2.87 20.01 14.31
N LYS A 341 -2.35 21.18 13.93
CA LYS A 341 -2.30 22.35 14.81
C LYS A 341 -3.70 22.80 15.22
N GLU A 342 -4.65 22.87 14.30
CA GLU A 342 -6.05 23.20 14.59
C GLU A 342 -6.70 22.19 15.56
N GLU A 343 -6.36 20.91 15.46
CA GLU A 343 -6.81 19.90 16.44
C GLU A 343 -6.23 20.17 17.84
N PHE A 344 -4.94 20.51 17.94
CA PHE A 344 -4.33 20.92 19.21
C PHE A 344 -4.94 22.20 19.76
N ASP A 345 -5.18 23.21 18.91
CA ASP A 345 -5.80 24.48 19.30
C ASP A 345 -7.25 24.25 19.77
N SER A 346 -7.99 23.35 19.11
CA SER A 346 -9.35 22.97 19.52
C SER A 346 -9.37 22.24 20.86
N PHE A 347 -8.44 21.28 21.06
CA PHE A 347 -8.25 20.64 22.35
C PHE A 347 -7.89 21.66 23.44
N PHE A 348 -7.05 22.65 23.10
CA PHE A 348 -6.63 23.68 24.02
C PHE A 348 -7.77 24.62 24.44
N ARG A 349 -8.63 25.03 23.49
CA ARG A 349 -9.86 25.78 23.79
C ARG A 349 -10.78 24.99 24.72
N TRP A 350 -10.98 23.71 24.43
CA TRP A 350 -11.76 22.83 25.32
C TRP A 350 -11.18 22.77 26.74
N LEU A 351 -9.85 22.77 26.91
CA LEU A 351 -9.22 22.83 28.24
C LEU A 351 -9.47 24.13 29.00
N GLN A 352 -9.77 25.24 28.32
CA GLN A 352 -10.08 26.52 28.96
C GLN A 352 -11.42 26.46 29.68
N ASP A 353 -12.39 25.80 29.05
CA ASP A 353 -13.79 25.75 29.51
C ASP A 353 -14.09 24.54 30.41
N CYS A 354 -13.13 23.62 30.57
CA CYS A 354 -13.34 22.39 31.35
C CYS A 354 -13.00 22.50 32.83
N ALA A 355 -13.86 21.86 33.65
CA ALA A 355 -13.53 21.53 35.03
C ALA A 355 -12.23 20.70 35.08
N VAL A 356 -11.39 20.97 36.09
CA VAL A 356 -10.00 20.49 36.16
C VAL A 356 -9.88 19.00 35.83
N ILE A 357 -9.02 18.66 34.85
CA ILE A 357 -8.71 17.26 34.53
C ILE A 357 -8.06 16.64 35.77
N ARG A 358 -8.82 15.76 36.44
CA ARG A 358 -8.32 15.00 37.59
C ARG A 358 -7.30 13.99 37.09
N HIS A 359 -6.13 13.97 37.73
CA HIS A 359 -5.17 12.91 37.53
C HIS A 359 -5.83 11.56 37.87
N PRO A 360 -5.59 10.45 37.15
CA PRO A 360 -6.17 9.14 37.47
C PRO A 360 -5.75 8.62 38.86
N ASN A 361 -4.75 9.24 39.50
CA ASN A 361 -4.35 8.97 40.89
C ASN A 361 -4.93 9.96 41.91
N ALA A 362 -5.73 10.95 41.50
CA ALA A 362 -6.35 11.91 42.41
C ALA A 362 -7.44 11.29 43.31
N GLY A 363 -7.81 10.03 43.05
CA GLY A 363 -8.69 9.21 43.90
C GLY A 363 -7.98 8.16 44.75
N LYS A 364 -6.64 8.01 44.68
CA LYS A 364 -5.91 7.12 45.60
C LYS A 364 -5.55 7.86 46.88
N VAL A 365 -6.57 8.12 47.70
CA VAL A 365 -6.34 8.19 49.15
C VAL A 365 -6.02 6.76 49.57
N ILE A 366 -4.78 6.53 49.97
CA ILE A 366 -4.41 5.31 50.70
C ILE A 366 -5.20 5.38 52.01
N PHE A 367 -6.29 4.64 52.10
CA PHE A 367 -6.86 4.29 53.39
C PHE A 367 -5.85 3.38 54.08
N SER A 368 -4.95 3.96 54.86
CA SER A 368 -4.29 3.26 55.94
C SER A 368 -5.37 2.90 56.96
N PHE A 369 -5.95 1.70 56.79
CA PHE A 369 -6.62 1.02 57.89
C PHE A 369 -5.56 0.73 58.95
N ILE A 370 -5.55 1.56 60.01
CA ILE A 370 -4.97 1.16 61.28
C ILE A 370 -5.98 0.19 61.89
N PHE A 371 -5.56 -1.07 62.02
CA PHE A 371 -6.17 -2.01 62.94
C PHE A 371 -5.97 -1.47 64.37
N LEU A 372 -7.08 -1.19 65.04
CA LEU A 372 -7.35 -1.56 66.44
C LEU A 372 -8.83 -1.35 66.74
#